data_AF-A0A6I5HAL7-F1
#
_entry.id   AF-A0A6I5HAL7-F1
#
_cell.length_a   1.000
_cell.length_b   1.000
_cell.length_c   1.000
_cell.angle_alpha   90.00
_cell.angle_beta   90.00
_cell.angle_gamma   90.00
#
_symmetry.space_group_name_H-M   'P 1'
#
loop_
_entity.id
_entity.type
_entity.pdbx_description
1 polymer ?
#
loop_
_entity_poly.entity_id
_entity_poly.type
_entity_poly.pdbx_seq_one_letter_code
_entity_poly.pdbx_strand_id
1 'polypeptide(L)'
;MVRADRLRFAAEPRTAVRFPGGGRRHSMSHSDRTHLPDEVEPGADYQDVTVAYRLATRLLWEGPGSRTQRRRPPPRSPDRRGVTVPAPPRDQAT
;
A
#
# COMPACT_ATOMS: atom_id res chain seq x y z
N MET A 1 -3.72 -17.20 -21.34
CA MET A 1 -2.60 -17.23 -22.31
C MET A 1 -3.01 -16.41 -23.51
N VAL A 2 -2.10 -15.58 -24.02
CA VAL A 2 -2.32 -14.73 -25.19
C VAL A 2 -1.44 -15.25 -26.32
N ARG A 3 -1.97 -15.29 -27.54
CA ARG A 3 -1.25 -15.63 -28.77
C ARG A 3 -1.53 -14.58 -29.84
N ALA A 4 -0.54 -14.29 -30.66
CA ALA A 4 -0.69 -13.44 -31.83
C ALA A 4 0.29 -13.86 -32.93
N ASP A 5 -0.20 -14.02 -34.16
CA ASP A 5 0.64 -14.31 -35.31
C ASP A 5 1.54 -13.13 -35.67
N ARG A 6 1.04 -11.90 -35.48
CA ARG A 6 1.79 -10.65 -35.59
C ARG A 6 1.38 -9.67 -34.50
N LEU A 7 2.36 -9.04 -33.87
CA LEU A 7 2.18 -8.02 -32.83
C LEU A 7 3.10 -6.84 -33.09
N ARG A 8 2.55 -5.63 -33.02
CA ARG A 8 3.30 -4.38 -33.14
C ARG A 8 2.82 -3.38 -32.11
N PHE A 9 3.76 -2.82 -31.35
CA PHE A 9 3.46 -1.76 -30.39
C PHE A 9 3.67 -0.41 -31.07
N ALA A 10 2.63 0.43 -31.11
CA ALA A 10 2.77 1.78 -31.67
C ALA A 10 3.64 2.70 -30.79
N ALA A 11 3.63 2.45 -29.48
CA ALA A 11 4.45 3.11 -28.47
C ALA A 11 4.82 2.09 -27.38
N GLU A 12 5.83 2.40 -26.58
CA GLU A 12 6.28 1.52 -25.49
C GLU A 12 5.11 1.25 -24.51
N PRO A 13 4.79 -0.03 -24.24
CA PRO A 13 3.66 -0.38 -23.39
C PRO A 13 3.96 -0.10 -21.92
N ARG A 14 3.17 0.79 -21.32
CA ARG A 14 3.20 1.05 -19.88
C ARG A 14 2.30 0.05 -19.16
N THR A 15 2.89 -0.85 -18.39
CA THR A 15 2.14 -1.90 -17.67
C THR A 15 2.33 -1.79 -16.16
N ALA A 16 1.26 -2.04 -15.41
CA ALA A 16 1.31 -2.14 -13.96
C ALA A 16 0.26 -3.12 -13.47
N VAL A 17 0.65 -4.02 -12.56
CA VAL A 17 -0.28 -4.92 -11.87
C VAL A 17 -0.47 -4.47 -10.44
N ARG A 18 -1.73 -4.40 -10.00
CA ARG A 18 -2.10 -4.02 -8.65
C ARG A 18 -3.01 -5.09 -8.07
N PHE A 19 -2.81 -5.40 -6.79
CA PHE A 19 -3.63 -6.33 -6.02
C PHE A 19 -4.43 -5.54 -4.98
N PRO A 20 -5.66 -5.09 -5.27
CA PRO A 20 -6.48 -4.33 -4.33
C PRO A 20 -6.91 -5.19 -3.13
N GLY A 21 -7.13 -4.56 -1.96
CA GLY A 21 -7.58 -5.23 -0.72
C GLY A 21 -6.78 -4.87 0.53
N GLY A 22 -7.35 -5.03 1.73
CA GLY A 22 -6.79 -4.51 2.98
C GLY A 22 -5.88 -5.42 3.82
N GLY A 23 -5.70 -6.71 3.47
CA GLY A 23 -4.93 -7.66 4.30
C GLY A 23 -3.46 -7.80 3.90
N ARG A 24 -2.57 -8.12 4.85
CA ARG A 24 -1.21 -8.53 4.49
C ARG A 24 -1.24 -9.73 3.55
N ARG A 25 -0.38 -9.69 2.55
CA ARG A 25 -0.33 -10.71 1.50
C ARG A 25 1.05 -10.81 0.89
N HIS A 26 1.32 -11.98 0.34
CA HIS A 26 2.41 -12.21 -0.59
C HIS A 26 1.80 -12.39 -1.98
N SER A 27 2.13 -11.51 -2.93
CA SER A 27 1.60 -11.55 -4.29
C SER A 27 2.75 -11.65 -5.28
N MET A 28 2.58 -12.49 -6.29
CA MET A 28 3.54 -12.70 -7.37
C MET A 28 2.81 -12.50 -8.70
N SER A 29 3.54 -11.92 -9.64
CA SER A 29 3.14 -11.70 -11.00
C SER A 29 4.30 -12.10 -11.89
N HIS A 30 4.07 -13.00 -12.84
CA HIS A 30 5.11 -13.53 -13.72
C HIS A 30 4.58 -13.79 -15.13
N SER A 31 5.43 -13.64 -16.13
CA SER A 31 5.12 -13.96 -17.51
C SER A 31 6.21 -14.84 -18.11
N ASP A 32 5.82 -15.96 -18.72
CA ASP A 32 6.68 -16.71 -19.63
C ASP A 32 6.35 -16.27 -21.07
N ARG A 33 7.38 -15.89 -21.83
CA ARG A 33 7.23 -15.31 -23.17
C ARG A 33 7.99 -16.14 -24.19
N THR A 34 7.39 -16.30 -25.36
CA THR A 34 8.03 -16.91 -26.54
C THR A 34 7.98 -15.91 -27.68
N HIS A 35 9.12 -15.71 -28.34
CA HIS A 35 9.33 -14.75 -29.42
C HIS A 35 8.96 -13.29 -29.08
N LEU A 36 8.97 -12.96 -27.78
CA LEU A 36 8.76 -11.60 -27.31
C LEU A 36 9.76 -11.32 -26.17
N PRO A 37 10.63 -10.31 -26.31
CA PRO A 37 11.58 -9.93 -25.26
C PRO A 37 10.88 -9.36 -24.01
N ASP A 38 11.67 -9.19 -22.95
CA ASP A 38 11.19 -8.54 -21.72
C ASP A 38 10.85 -7.07 -21.93
N GLU A 39 11.72 -6.35 -22.66
CA GLU A 39 11.52 -4.98 -23.13
C GLU A 39 11.22 -4.99 -24.62
N VAL A 40 10.15 -4.32 -25.04
CA VAL A 40 9.70 -4.28 -26.44
C VAL A 40 9.94 -2.91 -27.05
N GLU A 41 10.26 -2.90 -28.34
CA GLU A 41 10.59 -1.70 -29.10
C GLU A 41 9.35 -1.17 -29.83
N PRO A 42 9.07 0.15 -29.75
CA PRO A 42 8.04 0.76 -30.57
C PRO A 42 8.29 0.56 -32.06
N GLY A 43 7.23 0.21 -32.79
CA GLY A 43 7.28 0.05 -34.23
C GLY A 43 7.87 -1.27 -34.73
N ALA A 44 8.48 -2.09 -33.87
CA ALA A 44 8.97 -3.42 -34.22
C ALA A 44 7.81 -4.41 -34.49
N ASP A 45 8.03 -5.32 -35.43
CA ASP A 45 7.10 -6.39 -35.77
C ASP A 45 7.55 -7.70 -35.12
N TYR A 46 6.76 -8.20 -34.18
CA TYR A 46 6.95 -9.50 -33.56
C TYR A 46 6.03 -10.52 -34.22
N GLN A 47 6.49 -11.75 -34.40
CA GLN A 47 5.74 -12.82 -35.05
C GLN A 47 5.67 -14.08 -34.18
N ASP A 48 4.59 -14.83 -34.32
CA ASP A 48 4.32 -16.05 -33.56
C ASP A 48 4.57 -15.87 -32.05
N VAL A 49 3.93 -14.84 -31.50
CA VAL A 49 4.11 -14.43 -30.11
C VAL A 49 3.20 -15.26 -29.22
N THR A 50 3.77 -15.78 -28.14
CA THR A 50 3.01 -16.37 -27.04
C THR A 50 3.39 -15.72 -25.72
N VAL A 51 2.38 -15.34 -24.93
CA VAL A 51 2.56 -14.85 -23.56
C VAL A 51 1.69 -15.67 -22.61
N ALA A 52 2.35 -16.43 -21.74
CA ALA A 52 1.72 -17.17 -20.65
C ALA A 52 1.90 -16.39 -19.35
N TYR A 53 0.81 -15.82 -18.84
CA TYR A 53 0.83 -14.98 -17.64
C TYR A 53 0.31 -15.74 -16.42
N ARG A 54 0.98 -15.55 -15.28
CA ARG A 54 0.63 -16.18 -14.00
C ARG A 54 0.55 -15.12 -12.90
N LEU A 55 -0.57 -15.15 -12.19
CA LEU A 55 -0.81 -14.36 -10.99
C LEU A 55 -1.01 -15.31 -9.82
N ALA A 56 -0.29 -15.09 -8.72
CA ALA A 56 -0.46 -15.83 -7.48
C ALA A 56 -0.57 -14.86 -6.32
N THR A 57 -1.48 -15.12 -5.38
CA THR A 57 -1.62 -14.32 -4.17
C THR A 57 -1.93 -15.23 -3.01
N ARG A 58 -1.22 -15.02 -1.90
CA ARG A 58 -1.47 -15.66 -0.62
C ARG A 58 -1.80 -14.59 0.41
N LEU A 59 -2.97 -14.70 1.03
CA LEU A 59 -3.29 -13.90 2.21
C LEU A 59 -2.43 -14.41 3.38
N LEU A 60 -1.77 -13.49 4.05
CA LEU A 60 -1.06 -13.77 5.28
C LEU A 60 -2.04 -13.52 6.42
N TRP A 61 -2.38 -14.58 7.15
CA TRP A 61 -3.19 -14.42 8.35
C TRP A 61 -2.44 -13.54 9.32
N GLU A 62 -3.07 -12.44 9.68
CA GLU A 62 -2.68 -11.71 10.87
C GLU A 62 -3.69 -12.12 11.95
N GLY A 63 -3.20 -12.71 13.04
CA GLY A 63 -4.05 -13.10 14.16
C GLY A 63 -4.91 -11.93 14.67
N PRO A 64 -5.94 -12.22 15.49
CA PRO A 64 -6.72 -11.17 16.14
C PRO A 64 -5.78 -10.26 16.96
N GLY A 65 -5.47 -9.07 16.42
CA GLY A 65 -4.52 -8.14 17.02
C GLY A 65 -3.80 -7.19 16.05
N SER A 66 -3.81 -7.46 14.73
CA SER A 66 -3.07 -6.66 13.75
C SER A 66 -3.81 -5.45 13.17
N ARG A 67 -4.98 -5.09 13.70
CA ARG A 67 -5.47 -3.72 13.53
C ARG A 67 -4.44 -2.83 14.19
N THR A 68 -3.57 -2.21 13.39
CA THR A 68 -2.78 -1.06 13.83
C THR A 68 -3.76 -0.16 14.56
N GLN A 69 -3.65 -0.11 15.88
CA GLN A 69 -4.27 0.94 16.65
C GLN A 69 -3.77 2.21 15.98
N ARG A 70 -4.65 2.88 15.21
CA ARG A 70 -4.61 4.33 15.12
C ARG A 70 -4.64 4.76 16.56
N ARG A 71 -3.45 4.93 17.18
CA ARG A 71 -3.31 5.35 18.56
C ARG A 71 -4.13 6.61 18.63
N ARG A 72 -5.29 6.55 19.31
CA ARG A 72 -6.02 7.76 19.65
C ARG A 72 -4.98 8.65 20.34
N PRO A 73 -4.78 9.90 19.90
CA PRO A 73 -3.92 10.79 20.65
C PRO A 73 -4.41 10.79 22.10
N PRO A 74 -3.51 10.77 23.09
CA PRO A 74 -3.92 10.82 24.48
C PRO A 74 -4.86 12.01 24.67
N PRO A 75 -5.93 11.88 25.47
CA PRO A 75 -6.80 13.01 25.76
C PRO A 75 -5.93 14.15 26.26
N ARG A 76 -6.11 15.35 25.68
CA ARG A 76 -5.40 16.55 26.16
C ARG A 76 -5.72 16.70 27.64
N SER A 77 -4.68 16.71 28.48
CA SER A 77 -4.82 17.01 29.90
C SER A 77 -5.63 18.29 30.06
N PRO A 78 -6.64 18.33 30.95
CA PRO A 78 -7.34 19.57 31.22
C PRO A 78 -6.33 20.58 31.75
N ASP A 79 -6.31 21.72 31.08
CA ASP A 79 -5.52 22.88 31.36
C ASP A 79 -5.65 23.25 32.84
N ARG A 80 -4.56 23.12 33.62
CA ARG A 80 -4.49 23.62 35.01
C ARG A 80 -4.43 25.14 34.97
N ARG A 81 -5.57 25.78 34.66
CA ARG A 81 -5.76 27.21 34.87
C ARG A 81 -6.85 27.41 35.93
N GLY A 82 -6.42 27.95 37.07
CA GLY A 82 -7.30 28.58 38.05
C GLY A 82 -7.58 27.76 39.31
N VAL A 83 -6.57 27.48 40.14
CA VAL A 83 -6.80 27.39 41.59
C VAL A 83 -6.18 28.64 42.19
N THR A 84 -7.00 29.67 42.34
CA THR A 84 -6.67 30.81 43.20
C THR A 84 -6.79 30.32 44.64
N VAL A 85 -5.66 30.17 45.32
CA VAL A 85 -5.63 29.95 46.77
C VAL A 85 -5.89 31.31 47.42
N PRO A 86 -6.94 31.50 48.23
CA PRO A 86 -7.12 32.74 48.97
C PRO A 86 -6.03 32.85 50.05
N ALA A 87 -5.46 34.05 50.19
CA ALA A 87 -4.49 34.35 51.24
C ALA A 87 -5.16 34.27 52.63
N PRO A 88 -4.46 33.75 53.67
CA PRO A 88 -4.98 33.78 55.03
C PRO A 88 -5.03 35.21 55.59
N PRO A 89 -6.03 35.56 56.43
CA PRO A 89 -6.17 36.89 56.99
C PRO A 89 -5.01 37.21 57.94
N ARG A 90 -4.53 38.46 57.86
CA ARG A 90 -3.53 39.02 58.77
C ARG A 90 -4.21 39.74 59.93
N ASP A 91 -3.58 39.54 61.09
CA ASP A 91 -3.72 40.22 62.38
C ASP A 91 -4.92 39.80 63.24
N GLN A 92 -4.84 39.69 64.58
CA GLN A 92 -4.00 40.44 65.53
C GLN A 92 -3.61 39.60 66.77
N ALA A 93 -2.41 39.91 67.27
CA ALA A 93 -1.97 39.96 68.66
C ALA A 93 -2.93 39.47 69.77
N THR A 94 -2.43 38.59 70.63
CA THR A 94 -2.00 38.93 72.00
C THR A 94 -1.22 37.74 72.58
#